data_AF-A0A2G2EEN7-F1
#
_entry.id   AF-A0A2G2EEN7-F1
#
_cell.length_a   1.000
_cell.length_b   1.000
_cell.length_c   1.000
_cell.angle_alpha   90.00
_cell.angle_beta   90.00
_cell.angle_gamma   90.00
#
_symmetry.space_group_name_H-M   'P 1'
#
loop_
_entity.id
_entity.type
_entity.pdbx_description
1 polymer ?
#
loop_
_entity_poly.entity_id
_entity_poly.type
_entity_poly.pdbx_seq_one_letter_code
_entity_poly.pdbx_strand_id
1 'polypeptide(L)'
;MAVDKEYLVDLIERLLGVKDHEVIVGSQSISWMAHREVENIREIDVLDDLQKLLFVESSQKKIAAIFIILRSIGINTEDASTTNLMIRFLSGEAIKEFDRDILYQMMSSTFETGLNYQEQISGITYWVDDQDEMVRNTAIRLLGLTSNHKNEAESVLIDVIENAYDDYGIQYAADSLFEVGSNSCISILKSSLTELESQDAIYSARRTIRKFKI
;
A
#
# COMPACT_ATOMS: atom_id res chain seq x y z
N MET A 1 17.62 -19.11 -13.88
CA MET A 1 16.84 -18.84 -15.12
C MET A 1 16.75 -17.34 -15.24
N ALA A 2 16.95 -16.75 -16.41
CA ALA A 2 16.78 -15.30 -16.54
C ALA A 2 15.31 -14.96 -16.33
N VAL A 3 15.00 -13.94 -15.53
CA VAL A 3 13.64 -13.44 -15.35
C VAL A 3 13.31 -12.64 -16.61
N ASP A 4 12.57 -13.23 -17.53
CA ASP A 4 12.09 -12.58 -18.75
C ASP A 4 10.56 -12.45 -18.75
N LYS A 5 10.02 -11.81 -19.78
CA LYS A 5 8.58 -11.58 -19.89
C LYS A 5 7.76 -12.87 -19.89
N GLU A 6 8.23 -13.94 -20.54
CA GLU A 6 7.50 -15.21 -20.60
C GLU A 6 7.44 -15.86 -19.22
N TYR A 7 8.57 -15.83 -18.51
CA TYR A 7 8.65 -16.27 -17.13
C TYR A 7 7.72 -15.48 -16.21
N LEU A 8 7.67 -14.15 -16.33
CA LEU A 8 6.76 -13.32 -15.52
C LEU A 8 5.29 -13.67 -15.74
N VAL A 9 4.88 -13.88 -17.00
CA VAL A 9 3.51 -14.29 -17.32
C VAL A 9 3.18 -15.65 -16.71
N ASP A 10 4.08 -16.64 -16.83
CA ASP A 10 3.87 -17.94 -16.20
C ASP A 10 3.79 -17.84 -14.66
N LEU A 11 4.67 -17.05 -14.05
CA LEU A 11 4.68 -16.82 -12.61
C LEU A 11 3.37 -16.21 -12.11
N ILE A 12 2.83 -15.21 -12.84
CA ILE A 12 1.52 -14.60 -12.54
C ILE A 12 0.42 -15.67 -12.55
N GLU A 13 0.38 -16.54 -13.57
CA GLU A 13 -0.63 -17.62 -13.64
C GLU A 13 -0.50 -18.61 -12.47
N ARG A 14 0.73 -18.92 -12.06
CA ARG A 14 0.99 -19.82 -10.93
C ARG A 14 0.56 -19.22 -9.60
N LEU A 15 0.83 -17.92 -9.37
CA LEU A 15 0.39 -17.21 -8.16
C LEU A 15 -1.12 -17.28 -7.95
N LEU A 16 -1.89 -17.26 -9.04
CA LEU A 16 -3.35 -17.33 -8.98
C LEU A 16 -3.90 -18.72 -8.63
N GLY A 17 -3.05 -19.74 -8.52
CA GLY A 17 -3.48 -21.11 -8.21
C GLY A 17 -4.33 -21.75 -9.31
N VAL A 18 -4.40 -21.15 -10.51
CA VAL A 18 -5.16 -21.70 -11.66
C VAL A 18 -4.66 -23.10 -12.04
N LYS A 19 -3.38 -23.38 -11.76
CA LYS A 19 -2.72 -24.65 -12.02
C LYS A 19 -2.71 -25.60 -10.81
N ASP A 20 -3.23 -25.18 -9.65
CA ASP A 20 -3.34 -26.06 -8.49
C ASP A 20 -4.48 -27.05 -8.74
N HIS A 21 -4.12 -28.31 -9.03
CA HIS A 21 -5.11 -29.37 -9.09
C HIS A 21 -5.68 -29.66 -7.70
N GLU A 22 -6.95 -30.09 -7.64
CA GLU A 22 -7.77 -30.25 -6.41
C GLU A 22 -7.16 -31.10 -5.27
N VAL A 23 -6.05 -31.79 -5.52
CA VAL A 23 -5.44 -32.77 -4.60
C VAL A 23 -4.26 -32.20 -3.81
N ILE A 24 -3.66 -31.08 -4.24
CA ILE A 24 -2.41 -30.57 -3.65
C ILE A 24 -2.72 -29.36 -2.76
N VAL A 25 -2.44 -29.47 -1.46
CA VAL A 25 -2.73 -28.44 -0.45
C VAL A 25 -1.47 -27.92 0.23
N GLY A 26 -1.50 -26.64 0.61
CA GLY A 26 -0.45 -26.02 1.42
C GLY A 26 0.88 -25.90 0.69
N SER A 27 1.98 -26.21 1.37
CA SER A 27 3.35 -25.99 0.86
C SER A 27 3.74 -26.81 -0.37
N GLN A 28 2.86 -27.72 -0.80
CA GLN A 28 3.06 -28.53 -1.98
C GLN A 28 2.39 -27.94 -3.22
N SER A 29 1.52 -26.93 -3.07
CA SER A 29 0.80 -26.33 -4.21
C SER A 29 1.72 -25.49 -5.08
N ILE A 30 1.37 -25.38 -6.36
CA ILE A 30 2.12 -24.58 -7.33
C ILE A 30 2.04 -23.10 -6.96
N SER A 31 0.88 -22.63 -6.48
CA SER A 31 0.73 -21.26 -5.98
C SER A 31 1.62 -20.96 -4.79
N TRP A 32 1.70 -21.87 -3.81
CA TRP A 32 2.53 -21.67 -2.64
C TRP A 32 4.02 -21.59 -3.01
N MET A 33 4.47 -22.48 -3.90
CA MET A 33 5.84 -22.45 -4.43
C MET A 33 6.10 -21.17 -5.22
N ALA A 34 5.13 -20.70 -6.01
CA ALA A 34 5.23 -19.43 -6.74
C ALA A 34 5.39 -18.24 -5.79
N HIS A 35 4.64 -18.21 -4.68
CA HIS A 35 4.81 -17.18 -3.65
C HIS A 35 6.22 -17.19 -3.04
N ARG A 36 6.81 -18.37 -2.79
CA ARG A 36 8.21 -18.47 -2.33
C ARG A 36 9.20 -18.01 -3.39
N GLU A 37 8.93 -18.28 -4.65
CA GLU A 37 9.78 -17.86 -5.76
C GLU A 37 9.79 -16.33 -5.89
N VAL A 38 8.62 -15.68 -5.80
CA VAL A 38 8.49 -14.22 -5.85
C VAL A 38 9.32 -13.53 -4.77
N GLU A 39 9.34 -14.08 -3.55
CA GLU A 39 10.12 -13.52 -2.44
C GLU A 39 11.64 -13.44 -2.71
N ASN A 40 12.15 -14.13 -3.72
CA ASN A 40 13.57 -14.13 -4.08
C ASN A 40 13.91 -13.29 -5.32
N ILE A 41 12.92 -12.69 -5.99
CA ILE A 41 13.14 -11.89 -7.20
C ILE A 41 13.80 -10.56 -6.83
N ARG A 42 14.89 -10.22 -7.53
CA ARG A 42 15.65 -8.96 -7.35
C ARG A 42 15.96 -8.25 -8.68
N GLU A 43 15.57 -8.86 -9.78
CA GLU A 43 15.82 -8.43 -11.16
C GLU A 43 15.01 -7.16 -11.47
N ILE A 44 15.61 -6.00 -11.20
CA ILE A 44 14.95 -4.70 -11.40
C ILE A 44 14.77 -4.33 -12.88
N ASP A 45 15.57 -4.91 -13.76
CA ASP A 45 15.51 -4.73 -15.21
C ASP A 45 14.18 -5.21 -15.81
N VAL A 46 13.39 -6.00 -15.07
CA VAL A 46 12.07 -6.47 -15.51
C VAL A 46 10.93 -5.48 -15.22
N LEU A 47 11.20 -4.35 -14.54
CA LEU A 47 10.19 -3.34 -14.20
C LEU A 47 9.46 -2.80 -15.44
N ASP A 48 10.18 -2.60 -16.55
CA ASP A 48 9.56 -2.15 -17.81
C ASP A 48 8.54 -3.16 -18.35
N ASP A 49 8.80 -4.46 -18.19
CA ASP A 49 7.90 -5.51 -18.63
C ASP A 49 6.73 -5.68 -17.68
N LEU A 50 6.95 -5.59 -16.36
CA LEU A 50 5.88 -5.55 -15.37
C LEU A 50 4.97 -4.33 -15.56
N GLN A 51 5.53 -3.16 -15.87
CA GLN A 51 4.76 -1.96 -16.20
C GLN A 51 3.89 -2.21 -17.43
N LYS A 52 4.45 -2.74 -18.52
CA LYS A 52 3.66 -3.06 -19.73
C LYS A 52 2.52 -4.03 -19.40
N LEU A 53 2.80 -5.10 -18.66
CA LEU A 53 1.78 -6.07 -18.25
C LEU A 53 0.68 -5.40 -17.42
N LEU A 54 1.07 -4.55 -16.46
CA LEU A 54 0.15 -3.87 -15.55
C LEU A 54 -0.88 -2.99 -16.28
N PHE A 55 -0.47 -2.28 -17.35
CA PHE A 55 -1.34 -1.37 -18.08
C PHE A 55 -2.09 -2.01 -19.27
N VAL A 56 -1.80 -3.25 -19.64
CA VAL A 56 -2.55 -3.99 -20.68
C VAL A 56 -3.43 -5.10 -20.12
N GLU A 57 -3.18 -5.55 -18.90
CA GLU A 57 -3.95 -6.59 -18.24
C GLU A 57 -5.34 -6.09 -17.85
N SER A 58 -6.34 -6.95 -18.00
CA SER A 58 -7.75 -6.67 -17.72
C SER A 58 -8.26 -7.41 -16.47
N SER A 59 -7.60 -8.49 -16.08
CA SER A 59 -7.92 -9.26 -14.89
C SER A 59 -7.37 -8.58 -13.64
N GLN A 60 -8.27 -8.09 -12.79
CA GLN A 60 -7.91 -7.49 -11.50
C GLN A 60 -7.05 -8.43 -10.63
N LYS A 61 -7.31 -9.74 -10.68
CA LYS A 61 -6.52 -10.75 -9.96
C LYS A 61 -5.08 -10.84 -10.47
N LYS A 62 -4.88 -10.81 -11.80
CA LYS A 62 -3.54 -10.80 -12.39
C LYS A 62 -2.79 -9.51 -12.08
N ILE A 63 -3.51 -8.39 -12.07
CA ILE A 63 -2.97 -7.09 -11.64
C ILE A 63 -2.50 -7.16 -10.18
N ALA A 64 -3.29 -7.73 -9.27
CA ALA A 64 -2.87 -7.93 -7.88
C ALA A 64 -1.65 -8.88 -7.76
N ALA A 65 -1.55 -9.92 -8.60
CA ALA A 65 -0.36 -10.76 -8.67
C ALA A 65 0.89 -10.00 -9.14
N ILE A 66 0.74 -9.05 -10.08
CA ILE A 66 1.82 -8.14 -10.47
C ILE A 66 2.26 -7.27 -9.29
N PHE A 67 1.33 -6.75 -8.48
CA PHE A 67 1.65 -6.00 -7.26
C PHE A 67 2.45 -6.83 -6.25
N ILE A 68 2.17 -8.13 -6.11
CA ILE A 68 2.94 -9.04 -5.27
C ILE A 68 4.40 -9.15 -5.75
N ILE A 69 4.62 -9.24 -7.06
CA ILE A 69 5.96 -9.27 -7.66
C ILE A 69 6.67 -7.93 -7.43
N LEU A 70 6.00 -6.81 -7.73
CA LEU A 70 6.55 -5.46 -7.54
C LEU A 70 6.93 -5.21 -6.09
N ARG A 71 6.08 -5.61 -5.13
CA ARG A 71 6.38 -5.51 -3.70
C ARG A 71 7.67 -6.27 -3.37
N SER A 72 7.78 -7.52 -3.79
CA SER A 72 8.96 -8.34 -3.47
C SER A 72 10.24 -7.78 -4.10
N ILE A 73 10.20 -7.29 -5.34
CA ILE A 73 11.33 -6.58 -5.94
C ILE A 73 11.68 -5.34 -5.10
N GLY A 74 10.70 -4.52 -4.74
CA GLY A 74 10.90 -3.32 -3.93
C GLY A 74 11.58 -3.64 -2.59
N ILE A 75 11.05 -4.61 -1.84
CA ILE A 75 11.64 -5.05 -0.56
C ILE A 75 13.07 -5.57 -0.76
N ASN A 76 13.31 -6.38 -1.79
CA ASN A 76 14.60 -7.04 -1.97
C ASN A 76 15.70 -6.14 -2.54
N THR A 77 15.33 -5.03 -3.18
CA THR A 77 16.25 -4.11 -3.86
C THR A 77 16.31 -2.74 -3.22
N GLU A 78 15.35 -2.42 -2.34
CA GLU A 78 15.12 -1.09 -1.77
C GLU A 78 14.88 0.00 -2.84
N ASP A 79 14.46 -0.41 -4.05
CA ASP A 79 14.25 0.53 -5.16
C ASP A 79 12.80 1.06 -5.19
N ALA A 80 12.68 2.34 -4.88
CA ALA A 80 11.41 3.07 -4.82
C ALA A 80 10.68 3.16 -6.18
N SER A 81 11.32 2.84 -7.31
CA SER A 81 10.67 2.79 -8.63
C SER A 81 9.51 1.80 -8.65
N THR A 82 9.59 0.72 -7.87
CA THR A 82 8.50 -0.25 -7.68
C THR A 82 7.28 0.39 -7.04
N THR A 83 7.46 1.10 -5.92
CA THR A 83 6.38 1.79 -5.20
C THR A 83 5.83 2.96 -6.02
N ASN A 84 6.67 3.71 -6.72
CA ASN A 84 6.22 4.74 -7.65
C ASN A 84 5.33 4.16 -8.76
N LEU A 85 5.71 3.03 -9.37
CA LEU A 85 4.89 2.35 -10.38
C LEU A 85 3.53 1.91 -9.80
N MET A 86 3.53 1.33 -8.60
CA MET A 86 2.30 0.90 -7.92
C MET A 86 1.37 2.08 -7.60
N ILE A 87 1.90 3.18 -7.05
CA ILE A 87 1.11 4.39 -6.73
C ILE A 87 0.57 5.04 -8.01
N ARG A 88 1.38 5.10 -9.07
CA ARG A 88 0.94 5.62 -10.37
C ARG A 88 -0.25 4.82 -10.91
N PHE A 89 -0.20 3.49 -10.80
CA PHE A 89 -1.32 2.64 -11.21
C PHE A 89 -2.57 2.84 -10.33
N LEU A 90 -2.40 2.88 -9.01
CA LEU A 90 -3.48 3.15 -8.04
C LEU A 90 -4.12 4.53 -8.21
N SER A 91 -3.49 5.43 -8.96
CA SER A 91 -4.04 6.75 -9.28
C SER A 91 -4.88 6.77 -10.56
N GLY A 92 -5.01 5.64 -11.27
CA GLY A 92 -5.79 5.54 -12.50
C GLY A 92 -7.30 5.43 -12.25
N GLU A 93 -8.11 6.07 -13.09
CA GLU A 93 -9.58 6.05 -12.95
C GLU A 93 -10.19 4.64 -12.97
N ALA A 94 -9.60 3.71 -13.73
CA ALA A 94 -10.09 2.34 -13.83
C ALA A 94 -10.08 1.59 -12.49
N ILE A 95 -9.25 2.01 -11.54
CA ILE A 95 -9.15 1.35 -10.24
C ILE A 95 -10.39 1.59 -9.36
N LYS A 96 -11.22 2.58 -9.69
CA LYS A 96 -12.45 2.88 -8.94
C LYS A 96 -13.48 1.75 -8.99
N GLU A 97 -13.44 0.99 -10.08
CA GLU A 97 -14.31 -0.16 -10.35
C GLU A 97 -13.72 -1.49 -9.86
N PHE A 98 -12.59 -1.45 -9.12
CA PHE A 98 -12.00 -2.67 -8.56
C PHE A 98 -12.81 -3.20 -7.39
N ASP A 99 -12.86 -4.54 -7.31
CA ASP A 99 -13.31 -5.23 -6.13
C ASP A 99 -12.49 -4.77 -4.91
N ARG A 100 -13.16 -4.53 -3.78
CA ARG A 100 -12.53 -3.91 -2.60
C ARG A 100 -11.49 -4.81 -1.96
N ASP A 101 -11.68 -6.12 -1.97
CA ASP A 101 -10.68 -7.06 -1.45
C ASP A 101 -9.41 -7.02 -2.32
N ILE A 102 -9.58 -6.92 -3.65
CA ILE A 102 -8.45 -6.82 -4.58
C ILE A 102 -7.73 -5.48 -4.42
N LEU A 103 -8.48 -4.38 -4.33
CA LEU A 103 -7.90 -3.05 -4.13
C LEU A 103 -7.12 -2.98 -2.81
N TYR A 104 -7.69 -3.50 -1.73
CA TYR A 104 -7.03 -3.61 -0.43
C TYR A 104 -5.73 -4.42 -0.54
N GLN A 105 -5.73 -5.56 -1.23
CA GLN A 105 -4.51 -6.36 -1.43
C GLN A 105 -3.42 -5.58 -2.18
N MET A 106 -3.80 -4.82 -3.21
CA MET A 106 -2.87 -3.99 -3.98
C MET A 106 -2.29 -2.84 -3.14
N MET A 107 -3.14 -2.11 -2.43
CA MET A 107 -2.70 -1.04 -1.53
C MET A 107 -1.83 -1.55 -0.39
N SER A 108 -2.19 -2.70 0.18
CA SER A 108 -1.39 -3.36 1.23
C SER A 108 -0.04 -3.79 0.69
N SER A 109 0.00 -4.40 -0.49
CA SER A 109 1.26 -4.78 -1.13
C SER A 109 2.16 -3.56 -1.37
N THR A 110 1.56 -2.43 -1.73
CA THR A 110 2.29 -1.16 -1.90
C THR A 110 2.85 -0.65 -0.57
N PHE A 111 2.03 -0.63 0.47
CA PHE A 111 2.42 -0.17 1.81
C PHE A 111 3.49 -1.07 2.44
N GLU A 112 3.39 -2.39 2.26
CA GLU A 112 4.34 -3.40 2.77
C GLU A 112 5.75 -3.23 2.23
N THR A 113 5.95 -2.53 1.11
CA THR A 113 7.30 -2.17 0.66
C THR A 113 8.04 -1.33 1.71
N GLY A 114 7.32 -0.50 2.47
CA GLY A 114 7.92 0.47 3.39
C GLY A 114 8.76 1.56 2.70
N LEU A 115 8.75 1.61 1.37
CA LEU A 115 9.54 2.56 0.60
C LEU A 115 8.74 3.85 0.37
N ASN A 116 9.43 4.97 0.48
CA ASN A 116 8.83 6.26 0.14
C ASN A 116 8.59 6.36 -1.37
N TYR A 117 7.55 7.09 -1.76
CA TYR A 117 7.25 7.40 -3.16
C TYR A 117 7.23 8.91 -3.42
N GLN A 118 7.30 9.26 -4.70
CA GLN A 118 7.39 10.62 -5.23
C GLN A 118 6.21 10.99 -6.15
N GLU A 119 5.39 10.01 -6.53
CA GLU A 119 4.18 10.22 -7.33
C GLU A 119 3.14 11.10 -6.59
N GLN A 120 2.21 11.65 -7.39
CA GLN A 120 1.08 12.44 -6.90
C GLN A 120 0.22 11.63 -5.94
N ILE A 121 -0.28 12.28 -4.89
CA ILE A 121 -1.10 11.61 -3.87
C ILE A 121 -2.60 11.64 -4.16
N SER A 122 -3.05 12.41 -5.16
CA SER A 122 -4.48 12.61 -5.45
C SER A 122 -5.26 11.31 -5.68
N GLY A 123 -4.59 10.30 -6.25
CA GLY A 123 -5.14 8.97 -6.44
C GLY A 123 -5.35 8.21 -5.13
N ILE A 124 -4.51 8.45 -4.13
CA ILE A 124 -4.59 7.84 -2.79
C ILE A 124 -5.58 8.61 -1.91
N THR A 125 -5.56 9.95 -1.97
CA THR A 125 -6.45 10.79 -1.15
C THR A 125 -7.93 10.53 -1.43
N TYR A 126 -8.29 10.10 -2.65
CA TYR A 126 -9.67 9.71 -2.97
C TYR A 126 -10.21 8.60 -2.05
N TRP A 127 -9.35 7.72 -1.54
CA TRP A 127 -9.73 6.52 -0.80
C TRP A 127 -9.77 6.69 0.71
N VAL A 128 -9.36 7.84 1.25
CA VAL A 128 -9.31 8.07 2.71
C VAL A 128 -10.68 8.18 3.36
N ASP A 129 -11.74 8.27 2.56
CA ASP A 129 -13.15 8.27 2.98
C ASP A 129 -13.96 7.09 2.39
N ASP A 130 -13.28 6.06 1.86
CA ASP A 130 -13.99 4.89 1.31
C ASP A 130 -14.79 4.18 2.41
N GLN A 131 -15.94 3.61 2.03
CA GLN A 131 -16.83 2.91 2.97
C GLN A 131 -16.19 1.61 3.46
N ASP A 132 -15.33 1.00 2.65
CA ASP A 132 -14.54 -0.15 3.06
C ASP A 132 -13.41 0.29 4.01
N GLU A 133 -13.49 -0.16 5.26
CA GLU A 133 -12.52 0.18 6.32
C GLU A 133 -11.09 -0.24 5.96
N MET A 134 -10.90 -1.37 5.30
CA MET A 134 -9.57 -1.89 4.98
C MET A 134 -8.91 -1.03 3.90
N VAL A 135 -9.67 -0.64 2.88
CA VAL A 135 -9.21 0.30 1.84
C VAL A 135 -8.91 1.67 2.45
N ARG A 136 -9.85 2.21 3.23
CA ARG A 136 -9.73 3.52 3.88
C ARG A 136 -8.48 3.63 4.74
N ASN A 137 -8.30 2.68 5.66
CA ASN A 137 -7.18 2.66 6.59
C ASN A 137 -5.84 2.47 5.87
N THR A 138 -5.81 1.67 4.79
CA THR A 138 -4.58 1.48 4.01
C THR A 138 -4.22 2.73 3.20
N ALA A 139 -5.21 3.44 2.65
CA ALA A 139 -4.99 4.71 1.97
C ALA A 139 -4.40 5.77 2.91
N ILE A 140 -4.94 5.90 4.13
CA ILE A 140 -4.41 6.78 5.19
C ILE A 140 -2.92 6.46 5.44
N ARG A 141 -2.58 5.18 5.61
CA ARG A 141 -1.20 4.73 5.85
C ARG A 141 -0.27 5.01 4.67
N LEU A 142 -0.74 4.86 3.44
CA LEU A 142 0.04 5.18 2.23
C LEU A 142 0.38 6.68 2.13
N LEU A 143 -0.45 7.58 2.66
CA LEU A 143 -0.10 9.00 2.72
C LEU A 143 1.14 9.26 3.60
N GLY A 144 1.41 8.39 4.58
CA GLY A 144 2.63 8.47 5.41
C GLY A 144 3.92 8.16 4.65
N LEU A 145 3.86 7.57 3.45
CA LEU A 145 5.04 7.20 2.66
C LEU A 145 5.39 8.22 1.56
N THR A 146 4.66 9.34 1.42
CA THR A 146 5.02 10.34 0.41
C THR A 146 6.25 11.16 0.84
N SER A 147 7.16 11.38 -0.10
CA SER A 147 8.35 12.23 0.10
C SER A 147 8.20 13.63 -0.48
N ASN A 148 7.47 13.79 -1.59
CA ASN A 148 7.34 15.06 -2.31
C ASN A 148 6.06 15.84 -1.96
N HIS A 149 5.06 15.18 -1.37
CA HIS A 149 3.74 15.77 -1.12
C HIS A 149 3.40 15.86 0.38
N LYS A 150 4.42 16.00 1.24
CA LYS A 150 4.24 15.94 2.71
C LYS A 150 3.22 16.92 3.27
N ASN A 151 3.22 18.18 2.81
CA ASN A 151 2.28 19.19 3.32
C ASN A 151 0.82 18.90 2.90
N GLU A 152 0.64 18.38 1.68
CA GLU A 152 -0.67 17.99 1.17
C GLU A 152 -1.18 16.76 1.92
N ALA A 153 -0.33 15.76 2.12
CA ALA A 153 -0.62 14.60 2.95
C ALA A 153 -0.92 14.98 4.41
N GLU A 154 -0.15 15.89 5.02
CA GLU A 154 -0.42 16.39 6.38
C GLU A 154 -1.82 17.00 6.48
N SER A 155 -2.22 17.79 5.48
CA SER A 155 -3.54 18.44 5.47
C SER A 155 -4.65 17.38 5.42
N VAL A 156 -4.55 16.40 4.52
CA VAL A 156 -5.52 15.30 4.42
C VAL A 156 -5.57 14.46 5.71
N LEU A 157 -4.42 14.17 6.32
CA LEU A 157 -4.36 13.39 7.55
C LEU A 157 -4.92 14.15 8.76
N ILE A 158 -4.80 15.49 8.78
CA ILE A 158 -5.47 16.33 9.77
C ILE A 158 -6.99 16.24 9.60
N ASP A 159 -7.48 16.37 8.36
CA ASP A 159 -8.91 16.26 8.05
C ASP A 159 -9.48 14.89 8.48
N VAL A 160 -8.70 13.81 8.28
CA VAL A 160 -9.07 12.46 8.76
C VAL A 160 -9.24 12.42 10.28
N ILE A 161 -8.38 13.09 11.06
CA ILE A 161 -8.49 13.11 12.52
C ILE A 161 -9.72 13.93 12.97
N GLU A 162 -9.97 15.07 12.32
CA GLU A 162 -11.10 15.94 12.66
C GLU A 162 -12.45 15.31 12.35
N ASN A 163 -12.51 14.44 11.34
CA ASN A 163 -13.73 13.80 10.86
C ASN A 163 -13.75 12.28 11.07
N ALA A 164 -12.89 11.75 11.95
CA ALA A 164 -12.71 10.32 12.10
C ALA A 164 -14.01 9.61 12.52
N TYR A 165 -14.28 8.47 11.89
CA TYR A 165 -15.40 7.60 12.24
C TYR A 165 -15.16 6.82 13.54
N ASP A 166 -13.90 6.48 13.81
CA ASP A 166 -13.47 5.63 14.90
C ASP A 166 -12.01 5.92 15.31
N ASP A 167 -11.59 5.28 16.40
CA ASP A 167 -10.24 5.40 16.93
C ASP A 167 -9.17 4.83 15.99
N TYR A 168 -9.50 3.88 15.10
CA TYR A 168 -8.54 3.29 14.16
C TYR A 168 -8.15 4.30 13.08
N GLY A 169 -9.11 5.07 12.56
CA GLY A 169 -8.83 6.17 11.64
C GLY A 169 -7.86 7.18 12.25
N ILE A 170 -8.09 7.56 13.52
CA ILE A 170 -7.18 8.47 14.25
C ILE A 170 -5.81 7.83 14.48
N GLN A 171 -5.77 6.54 14.85
CA GLN A 171 -4.52 5.81 15.05
C GLN A 171 -3.66 5.84 13.79
N TYR A 172 -4.21 5.42 12.65
CA TYR A 172 -3.46 5.35 11.39
C TYR A 172 -3.09 6.73 10.85
N ALA A 173 -3.94 7.74 11.05
CA ALA A 173 -3.62 9.11 10.68
C ALA A 173 -2.49 9.67 11.55
N ALA A 174 -2.51 9.43 12.85
CA ALA A 174 -1.45 9.83 13.77
C ALA A 174 -0.11 9.15 13.46
N ASP A 175 -0.12 7.86 13.14
CA ASP A 175 1.07 7.13 12.71
C ASP A 175 1.61 7.66 11.37
N SER A 176 0.73 8.00 10.43
CA SER A 176 1.15 8.57 9.14
C SER A 176 1.71 9.99 9.30
N LEU A 177 1.10 10.82 10.16
CA LEU A 177 1.60 12.13 10.55
C LEU A 177 2.94 12.05 11.27
N PHE A 178 3.26 10.94 11.93
CA PHE A 178 4.62 10.73 12.46
C PHE A 178 5.64 10.86 11.33
N GLU A 179 5.37 10.34 10.12
CA GLU A 179 6.33 10.33 9.01
C GLU A 179 6.33 11.62 8.16
N VAL A 180 5.16 12.22 7.94
CA VAL A 180 5.01 13.36 7.01
C VAL A 180 4.60 14.68 7.67
N GLY A 181 4.11 14.64 8.91
CA GLY A 181 3.57 15.82 9.59
C GLY A 181 4.62 16.83 10.04
N SER A 182 4.13 17.91 10.62
CA SER A 182 4.94 18.98 11.21
C SER A 182 4.32 19.49 12.51
N ASN A 183 4.82 20.61 13.04
CA ASN A 183 4.31 21.18 14.29
C ASN A 183 2.82 21.57 14.22
N SER A 184 2.25 21.76 13.02
CA SER A 184 0.82 22.07 12.85
C SER A 184 -0.10 20.97 13.35
N CYS A 185 0.28 19.69 13.23
CA CYS A 185 -0.59 18.60 13.65
C CYS A 185 -0.72 18.44 15.18
N ILE A 186 0.14 19.10 15.97
CA ILE A 186 0.20 18.94 17.43
C ILE A 186 -1.11 19.35 18.10
N SER A 187 -1.71 20.48 17.71
CA SER A 187 -2.94 20.98 18.36
C SER A 187 -4.10 20.03 18.10
N ILE A 188 -4.23 19.54 16.87
CA ILE A 188 -5.29 18.62 16.46
C ILE A 188 -5.15 17.29 17.19
N LEU A 189 -3.96 16.69 17.23
CA LEU A 189 -3.71 15.45 17.97
C LEU A 189 -3.94 15.60 19.48
N LYS A 190 -3.66 16.78 20.07
CA LYS A 190 -3.98 17.01 21.49
C LYS A 190 -5.47 17.09 21.74
N SER A 191 -6.22 17.66 20.80
CA SER A 191 -7.67 17.76 20.90
C SER A 191 -8.31 16.37 20.80
N SER A 192 -7.85 15.52 19.87
CA SER A 192 -8.43 14.18 19.71
C SER A 192 -8.19 13.27 20.92
N LEU A 193 -7.10 13.47 21.69
CA LEU A 193 -6.79 12.67 22.87
C LEU A 193 -7.88 12.67 23.97
N THR A 194 -8.78 13.64 24.01
CA THR A 194 -9.86 13.67 25.02
C THR A 194 -11.00 12.72 24.69
N GLU A 195 -11.16 12.37 23.42
CA GLU A 195 -12.28 11.55 22.92
C GLU A 195 -11.87 10.09 22.62
N LEU A 196 -10.56 9.80 22.55
CA LEU A 196 -10.06 8.45 22.26
C LEU A 196 -10.27 7.47 23.42
N GLU A 197 -10.74 6.27 23.11
CA GLU A 197 -10.89 5.15 24.06
C GLU A 197 -9.76 4.10 23.89
N SER A 198 -9.30 3.90 22.66
CA SER A 198 -8.26 2.97 22.26
C SER A 198 -6.90 3.38 22.80
N GLN A 199 -6.27 2.47 23.55
CA GLN A 199 -4.90 2.68 24.03
C GLN A 199 -3.89 2.79 22.90
N ASP A 200 -4.12 2.10 21.78
CA ASP A 200 -3.24 2.14 20.62
C ASP A 200 -3.35 3.48 19.88
N ALA A 201 -4.56 4.02 19.74
CA ALA A 201 -4.77 5.36 19.18
C ALA A 201 -4.15 6.44 20.08
N ILE A 202 -4.35 6.34 21.41
CA ILE A 202 -3.73 7.24 22.40
C ILE A 202 -2.20 7.17 22.33
N TYR A 203 -1.63 5.96 22.22
CA TYR A 203 -0.20 5.76 22.10
C TYR A 203 0.36 6.43 20.85
N SER A 204 -0.28 6.20 19.70
CA SER A 204 0.13 6.72 18.39
C SER A 204 0.09 8.24 18.37
N ALA A 205 -1.02 8.85 18.78
CA ALA A 205 -1.15 10.31 18.90
C ALA A 205 -0.08 10.91 19.84
N ARG A 206 0.15 10.31 21.01
CA ARG A 206 1.17 10.79 21.96
C ARG A 206 2.58 10.64 21.41
N ARG A 207 2.88 9.54 20.72
CA ARG A 207 4.19 9.31 20.07
C ARG A 207 4.45 10.39 19.02
N THR A 208 3.48 10.70 18.17
CA THR A 208 3.57 11.75 17.15
C THR A 208 3.74 13.14 17.75
N ILE A 209 2.94 13.49 18.77
CA ILE A 209 3.11 14.77 19.49
C ILE A 209 4.52 14.91 20.09
N ARG A 210 5.11 13.82 20.62
CA ARG A 210 6.47 13.86 21.19
C ARG A 210 7.54 14.10 20.13
N LYS A 211 7.38 13.56 18.91
CA LYS A 211 8.34 13.76 17.80
C LYS A 211 8.53 15.24 17.47
N PHE A 212 7.45 16.02 17.46
CA PHE A 212 7.44 17.42 17.02
C PHE A 212 7.57 18.45 18.16
N LYS A 213 7.68 17.99 19.41
CA LYS A 213 7.90 18.88 20.57
C LYS A 213 9.38 19.14 20.89
N ILE A 214 10.30 18.44 20.21
CA ILE A 214 11.75 18.52 20.38
C ILE A 214 12.31 19.38 19.26
#